data_AF-A0A7Y5CDG8-F1
#
_entry.id   AF-A0A7Y5CDG8-F1
#
_cell.length_a   1.000
_cell.length_b   1.000
_cell.length_c   1.000
_cell.angle_alpha   90.00
_cell.angle_beta   90.00
_cell.angle_gamma   90.00
#
_symmetry.space_group_name_H-M   'P 1'
#
loop_
_entity.id
_entity.type
_entity.pdbx_description
1 polymer ?
#
loop_
_entity_poly.entity_id
_entity_poly.type
_entity_poly.pdbx_seq_one_letter_code
_entity_poly.pdbx_strand_id
1 'polypeptide(L)'
;MNAKRHNRFGYTLTELLIVLAILAMLSGLAIPAVVKIGGFLSKKSDAAARDLYGVLRAARISAISYRKDTAVVYVVHWRPDNYSNGQSYIIDGYSMATRATKEQVAFILNPPTVVVDNAAYQDLENSLAAFAARLNDQSIQEDDVFILPQETQARFRAMPNNTAVIGHLTAQEEQTLAATGFVDVPPQSLAEFVDGTNDPEGRYRGLHSRGMRTIYMFRERDADGFLEPIAAEITIDPAAAPLSNAFPAHVFLPTGELSVPGDSLEPWKERITIAVGASPDAPLEDRFTVAPNEGPQPVMAAPARIEVYRSTGRIQIGS
;
A
#
# COMPACT_ATOMS: atom_id res chain seq x y z
N MET A 1 -76.98 -1.42 4.16
CA MET A 1 -75.71 -0.67 4.00
C MET A 1 -75.17 -0.35 5.38
N ASN A 2 -74.13 -1.06 5.83
CA ASN A 2 -73.53 -0.86 7.16
C ASN A 2 -72.46 0.23 7.09
N ALA A 3 -72.75 1.40 7.66
CA ALA A 3 -71.79 2.48 7.81
C ALA A 3 -70.78 2.12 8.91
N LYS A 4 -69.55 1.77 8.50
CA LYS A 4 -68.41 1.62 9.42
C LYS A 4 -68.15 2.98 10.09
N ARG A 5 -68.47 3.09 11.38
CA ARG A 5 -68.05 4.23 12.22
C ARG A 5 -66.53 4.21 12.35
N HIS A 6 -65.86 5.14 11.69
CA HIS A 6 -64.45 5.44 11.95
C HIS A 6 -64.35 6.18 13.28
N ASN A 7 -63.93 5.48 14.34
CA ASN A 7 -63.53 6.11 15.60
C ASN A 7 -62.29 6.97 15.33
N ARG A 8 -62.48 8.29 15.26
CA ARG A 8 -61.38 9.25 15.28
C ARG A 8 -60.93 9.40 16.73
N PHE A 9 -60.02 8.55 17.18
CA PHE A 9 -59.25 8.82 18.38
C PHE A 9 -58.25 9.94 18.05
N GLY A 10 -58.52 11.14 18.55
CA GLY A 10 -57.56 12.24 18.50
C GLY A 10 -56.52 12.05 19.60
N TYR A 11 -55.25 12.26 19.26
CA TYR A 11 -54.18 12.29 20.25
C TYR A 11 -54.34 13.51 21.17
N THR A 12 -54.13 13.30 22.46
CA THR A 12 -54.13 14.40 23.42
C THR A 12 -52.87 15.26 23.22
N LEU A 13 -52.96 16.56 23.52
CA LEU A 13 -51.81 17.48 23.44
C LEU A 13 -50.64 16.96 24.30
N THR A 14 -50.94 16.37 25.45
CA THR A 14 -49.95 15.77 26.35
C THR A 14 -49.23 14.57 25.75
N GLU A 15 -49.93 13.66 25.07
CA GLU A 15 -49.29 12.53 24.37
C GLU A 15 -48.33 13.01 23.29
N LEU A 16 -48.71 14.05 22.54
CA LEU A 16 -47.86 14.62 21.51
C LEU A 16 -46.59 15.26 22.09
N LEU A 17 -46.69 15.93 23.24
CA LEU A 17 -45.52 16.47 23.95
C LEU A 17 -44.58 15.38 24.46
N ILE A 18 -45.11 14.27 24.99
CA ILE A 18 -44.29 13.15 25.47
C ILE A 18 -43.54 12.51 24.29
N VAL A 19 -44.21 12.28 23.17
CA VAL A 19 -43.57 11.70 21.97
C VAL A 19 -42.46 12.60 21.45
N LEU A 20 -42.69 13.92 21.37
CA LEU A 20 -41.66 14.87 20.94
C LEU A 20 -40.47 14.90 21.90
N ALA A 21 -40.71 14.81 23.22
CA ALA A 21 -39.63 14.77 24.22
C ALA A 21 -38.77 13.50 24.07
N ILE A 22 -39.40 12.34 23.86
CA ILE A 22 -38.69 11.08 23.62
C ILE A 22 -37.90 11.16 22.32
N LEU A 23 -38.50 11.66 21.23
CA LEU A 23 -37.80 11.83 19.94
C LEU A 23 -36.62 12.80 20.04
N ALA A 24 -36.76 13.90 20.79
CA ALA A 24 -35.66 14.83 21.04
C ALA A 24 -34.52 14.17 21.83
N MET A 25 -34.83 13.39 22.86
CA MET A 25 -33.83 12.64 23.64
C MET A 25 -33.13 11.57 22.78
N LEU A 26 -33.88 10.81 21.99
CA LEU A 26 -33.33 9.80 21.08
C LEU A 26 -32.47 10.45 19.99
N SER A 27 -32.90 11.59 19.44
CA SER A 27 -32.13 12.32 18.43
C SER A 27 -30.83 12.88 19.02
N GLY A 28 -30.86 13.40 20.25
CA GLY A 28 -29.67 13.88 20.95
C GLY A 28 -28.61 12.80 21.18
N LEU A 29 -29.03 11.55 21.38
CA LEU A 29 -28.12 10.41 21.52
C LEU A 29 -27.68 9.81 20.17
N ALA A 30 -28.56 9.82 19.16
CA ALA A 30 -28.29 9.20 17.87
C ALA A 30 -27.36 10.04 16.98
N ILE A 31 -27.44 11.39 17.04
CA ILE A 31 -26.67 12.26 16.14
C ILE A 31 -25.14 12.10 16.31
N PRO A 32 -24.56 12.11 17.53
CA PRO A 32 -23.12 11.93 17.70
C PRO A 32 -22.63 10.56 17.21
N ALA A 33 -23.43 9.50 17.40
CA ALA A 33 -23.11 8.16 16.94
C ALA A 33 -23.06 8.09 15.40
N VAL A 34 -24.04 8.68 14.71
CA VAL A 34 -24.09 8.69 13.23
C VAL A 34 -22.96 9.56 12.64
N VAL A 35 -22.63 10.69 13.26
CA VAL A 35 -21.54 11.58 12.79
C VAL A 35 -20.16 10.92 12.95
N LYS A 36 -19.93 10.19 14.05
CA LYS A 36 -18.69 9.42 14.26
C LYS A 36 -18.56 8.24 13.29
N ILE A 37 -19.66 7.53 13.02
CA ILE A 37 -19.66 6.35 12.15
C ILE A 37 -19.48 6.70 10.66
N GLY A 38 -19.96 7.86 10.21
CA GLY A 38 -20.06 8.13 8.76
C GLY A 38 -19.06 9.13 8.14
N GLY A 39 -18.40 10.01 8.92
CA GLY A 39 -18.04 11.32 8.34
C GLY A 39 -16.57 11.72 8.23
N PHE A 40 -15.70 11.29 9.14
CA PHE A 40 -14.37 11.93 9.30
C PHE A 40 -13.19 10.99 9.07
N LEU A 41 -13.34 9.72 9.41
CA LEU A 41 -12.26 8.73 9.31
C LEU A 41 -11.94 8.33 7.87
N SER A 42 -12.97 8.14 7.05
CA SER A 42 -12.81 7.83 5.63
C SER A 42 -12.09 8.93 4.87
N LYS A 43 -12.17 10.21 5.29
CA LYS A 43 -11.64 11.31 4.49
C LYS A 43 -10.11 11.27 4.35
N LYS A 44 -9.38 10.87 5.40
CA LYS A 44 -7.91 10.80 5.37
C LYS A 44 -7.44 9.63 4.51
N SER A 45 -7.98 8.43 4.76
CA SER A 45 -7.68 7.23 3.97
C SER A 45 -8.13 7.38 2.51
N ASP A 46 -9.28 8.00 2.26
CA ASP A 46 -9.74 8.29 0.89
C ASP A 46 -8.82 9.25 0.15
N ALA A 47 -8.30 10.28 0.84
CA ALA A 47 -7.36 11.22 0.23
C ALA A 47 -6.05 10.52 -0.14
N ALA A 48 -5.51 9.70 0.77
CA ALA A 48 -4.32 8.89 0.52
C ALA A 48 -4.55 7.85 -0.59
N ALA A 49 -5.72 7.19 -0.61
CA ALA A 49 -6.08 6.23 -1.63
C ALA A 49 -6.22 6.89 -3.00
N ARG A 50 -6.81 8.09 -3.09
CA ARG A 50 -6.87 8.87 -4.34
C ARG A 50 -5.49 9.28 -4.85
N ASP A 51 -4.59 9.60 -3.92
CA ASP A 51 -3.21 9.96 -4.24
C ASP A 51 -2.44 8.77 -4.81
N LEU A 52 -2.46 7.63 -4.13
CA LEU A 52 -1.87 6.38 -4.61
C LEU A 52 -2.53 5.90 -5.92
N TYR A 53 -3.86 5.99 -6.02
CA TYR A 53 -4.60 5.70 -7.26
C TYR A 53 -4.10 6.55 -8.43
N GLY A 54 -3.86 7.84 -8.18
CA GLY A 54 -3.30 8.76 -9.18
C GLY A 54 -1.97 8.28 -9.71
N VAL A 55 -1.07 7.84 -8.82
CA VAL A 55 0.26 7.35 -9.19
C VAL A 55 0.21 5.99 -9.89
N LEU A 56 -0.60 5.04 -9.42
CA LEU A 56 -0.83 3.77 -10.12
C LEU A 56 -1.33 4.01 -11.54
N ARG A 57 -2.29 4.92 -11.70
CA ARG A 57 -2.84 5.26 -13.01
C ARG A 57 -1.81 5.94 -13.90
N ALA A 58 -1.01 6.85 -13.35
CA ALA A 58 0.07 7.52 -14.06
C ALA A 58 1.14 6.52 -14.53
N ALA A 59 1.56 5.59 -13.68
CA ALA A 59 2.52 4.54 -14.01
C ALA A 59 2.04 3.67 -15.16
N ARG A 60 0.77 3.23 -15.14
CA ARG A 60 0.18 2.50 -16.25
C ARG A 60 0.16 3.30 -17.56
N ILE A 61 -0.26 4.57 -17.50
CA ILE A 61 -0.30 5.43 -18.69
C ILE A 61 1.12 5.64 -19.24
N SER A 62 2.10 5.84 -18.35
CA SER A 62 3.52 5.97 -18.69
C SER A 62 4.02 4.71 -19.39
N ALA A 63 3.71 3.53 -18.85
CA ALA A 63 4.14 2.26 -19.44
C ALA A 63 3.65 2.09 -20.88
N ILE A 64 2.37 2.38 -21.12
CA ILE A 64 1.75 2.33 -22.45
C ILE A 64 2.36 3.38 -23.39
N SER A 65 2.48 4.62 -22.90
CA SER A 65 2.89 5.76 -23.74
C SER A 65 4.35 5.65 -24.19
N TYR A 66 5.24 5.27 -23.28
CA TYR A 66 6.67 5.16 -23.54
C TYR A 66 7.11 3.76 -23.96
N ARG A 67 6.18 2.78 -23.99
CA ARG A 67 6.44 1.37 -24.28
C ARG A 67 7.59 0.80 -23.43
N LYS A 68 7.59 1.16 -22.15
CA LYS A 68 8.59 0.72 -21.17
C LYS A 68 7.89 0.26 -19.92
N ASP A 69 8.35 -0.84 -19.33
CA ASP A 69 7.87 -1.27 -18.02
C ASP A 69 8.01 -0.13 -17.01
N THR A 70 6.91 0.22 -16.34
CA THR A 70 6.86 1.28 -15.35
C THR A 70 6.30 0.72 -14.04
N ALA A 71 7.03 0.92 -12.96
CA ALA A 71 6.73 0.39 -11.65
C ALA A 71 6.21 1.50 -10.71
N VAL A 72 5.23 1.17 -9.88
CA VAL A 72 4.96 1.89 -8.63
C VAL A 72 5.66 1.13 -7.52
N VAL A 73 6.66 1.78 -6.93
CA VAL A 73 7.57 1.19 -5.96
C VAL A 73 7.19 1.62 -4.57
N TYR A 74 7.27 0.72 -3.61
CA TYR A 74 6.83 0.95 -2.25
C TYR A 74 7.98 0.93 -1.26
N VAL A 75 7.94 1.85 -0.30
CA VAL A 75 8.79 1.81 0.89
C VAL A 75 8.02 1.09 1.98
N VAL A 76 8.62 0.02 2.51
CA VAL A 76 8.06 -0.71 3.65
C VAL A 76 8.77 -0.26 4.90
N HIS A 77 8.01 0.22 5.87
CA HIS A 77 8.52 0.55 7.19
C HIS A 77 7.94 -0.37 8.25
N TRP A 78 8.76 -0.62 9.25
CA TRP A 78 8.35 -1.22 10.50
C TRP A 78 7.83 -0.13 11.43
N ARG A 79 6.60 -0.28 11.95
CA ARG A 79 6.01 0.67 12.91
C ARG A 79 5.51 -0.06 14.17
N PRO A 80 5.69 0.56 15.35
CA PRO A 80 5.00 0.10 16.55
C PRO A 80 3.49 0.31 16.39
N ASP A 81 2.71 -0.68 16.81
CA ASP A 81 1.26 -0.58 16.86
C ASP A 81 0.84 -0.06 18.24
N ASN A 82 0.32 1.17 18.28
CA ASN A 82 -0.12 1.84 19.51
C ASN A 82 -1.33 1.16 20.20
N TYR A 83 -1.97 0.19 19.54
CA TYR A 83 -3.13 -0.53 20.08
C TYR A 83 -2.77 -1.93 20.59
N SER A 84 -2.09 -2.75 19.79
CA SER A 84 -1.84 -4.17 20.11
C SER A 84 -0.57 -4.42 20.94
N ASN A 85 0.21 -3.38 21.26
CA ASN A 85 1.60 -3.48 21.74
C ASN A 85 2.51 -4.31 20.80
N GLY A 86 2.02 -4.62 19.60
CA GLY A 86 2.71 -5.35 18.57
C GLY A 86 3.46 -4.43 17.62
N GLN A 87 3.96 -5.02 16.55
CA GLN A 87 4.62 -4.31 15.47
C GLN A 87 3.99 -4.73 14.17
N SER A 88 3.96 -3.82 13.20
CA SER A 88 3.36 -4.06 11.90
C SER A 88 4.26 -3.52 10.80
N TYR A 89 4.33 -4.26 9.70
CA TYR A 89 4.92 -3.75 8.46
C TYR A 89 3.85 -3.02 7.67
N ILE A 90 4.19 -1.80 7.24
CA ILE A 90 3.29 -0.96 6.48
C ILE A 90 4.01 -0.38 5.27
N ILE A 91 3.23 0.00 4.26
CA ILE A 91 3.73 0.83 3.17
C ILE A 91 3.26 2.26 3.43
N ASP A 92 4.17 3.12 3.87
CA ASP A 92 3.91 4.53 4.11
C ASP A 92 4.65 5.44 3.11
N GLY A 93 5.30 4.86 2.09
CA GLY A 93 5.97 5.61 1.04
C GLY A 93 5.83 4.94 -0.32
N TYR A 94 5.79 5.73 -1.38
CA TYR A 94 5.75 5.21 -2.74
C TYR A 94 6.44 6.14 -3.74
N SER A 95 6.91 5.59 -4.86
CA SER A 95 7.48 6.33 -5.99
C SER A 95 7.16 5.64 -7.30
N MET A 96 7.52 6.27 -8.42
CA MET A 96 7.42 5.68 -9.76
C MET A 96 8.81 5.48 -10.33
N ALA A 97 9.06 4.34 -10.96
CA ALA A 97 10.33 4.01 -11.59
C ALA A 97 10.09 3.39 -12.96
N THR A 98 11.07 3.49 -13.85
CA THR A 98 11.01 2.87 -15.19
C THR A 98 12.09 1.82 -15.33
N ARG A 99 11.83 0.74 -16.06
CA ARG A 99 12.83 -0.30 -16.29
C ARG A 99 14.09 0.29 -16.94
N ALA A 100 15.24 -0.16 -16.45
CA ALA A 100 16.54 0.22 -16.98
C ALA A 100 16.68 -0.23 -18.44
N THR A 101 17.36 0.57 -19.26
CA THR A 101 17.74 0.15 -20.61
C THR A 101 18.89 -0.86 -20.56
N LYS A 102 19.13 -1.58 -21.67
CA LYS A 102 20.24 -2.54 -21.75
C LYS A 102 21.59 -1.87 -21.51
N GLU A 103 21.75 -0.63 -21.98
CA GLU A 103 22.96 0.16 -21.77
C GLU A 103 23.13 0.52 -20.29
N GLN A 104 22.05 0.87 -19.60
CA GLN A 104 22.06 1.16 -18.17
C GLN A 104 22.37 -0.10 -17.34
N VAL A 105 21.78 -1.25 -17.69
CA VAL A 105 22.10 -2.53 -17.04
C VAL A 105 23.56 -2.93 -17.30
N ALA A 106 24.06 -2.76 -18.53
CA ALA A 106 25.45 -3.02 -18.87
C ALA A 106 26.42 -2.11 -18.10
N PHE A 107 26.04 -0.84 -17.87
CA PHE A 107 26.79 0.09 -17.03
C PHE A 107 26.80 -0.35 -15.57
N ILE A 108 25.67 -0.82 -15.03
CA ILE A 108 25.60 -1.34 -13.65
C ILE A 108 26.47 -2.59 -13.49
N LEU A 109 26.47 -3.47 -14.50
CA LEU A 109 27.27 -4.69 -14.52
C LEU A 109 28.78 -4.45 -14.65
N ASN A 110 29.14 -3.44 -15.45
CA ASN A 110 30.52 -3.10 -15.77
C ASN A 110 30.71 -1.59 -15.54
N PRO A 111 30.70 -1.12 -14.29
CA PRO A 111 30.90 0.30 -14.01
C PRO A 111 32.29 0.70 -14.54
N PRO A 112 32.41 1.83 -15.24
CA PRO A 112 33.71 2.30 -15.69
C PRO A 112 34.63 2.49 -14.48
N THR A 113 35.84 1.95 -14.53
CA THR A 113 36.84 2.15 -13.47
C THR A 113 37.21 3.63 -13.43
N VAL A 114 36.67 4.35 -12.44
CA VAL A 114 37.04 5.75 -12.23
C VAL A 114 38.13 5.77 -11.18
N VAL A 115 39.36 6.09 -11.59
CA VAL A 115 40.46 6.29 -10.64
C VAL A 115 40.20 7.59 -9.89
N VAL A 116 39.44 7.53 -8.80
CA VAL A 116 39.18 8.66 -7.91
C VAL A 116 39.69 8.31 -6.52
N ASP A 117 40.69 9.06 -6.03
CA ASP A 117 41.17 9.00 -4.64
C ASP A 117 40.12 9.61 -3.68
N ASN A 118 38.92 9.04 -3.62
CA ASN A 118 37.86 9.51 -2.73
C ASN A 118 37.13 8.32 -2.10
N ALA A 119 37.15 8.25 -0.76
CA ALA A 119 36.55 7.16 0.01
C ALA A 119 35.06 6.94 -0.30
N ALA A 120 34.30 8.00 -0.62
CA ALA A 120 32.89 7.87 -0.98
C ALA A 120 32.66 7.10 -2.30
N TYR A 121 33.64 7.14 -3.22
CA TYR A 121 33.58 6.35 -4.46
C TYR A 121 33.90 4.88 -4.18
N GLN A 122 34.79 4.59 -3.23
CA GLN A 122 35.11 3.21 -2.87
C GLN A 122 33.89 2.45 -2.34
N ASP A 123 33.05 3.08 -1.51
CA ASP A 123 31.82 2.48 -0.98
C ASP A 123 30.78 2.21 -2.08
N LEU A 124 30.68 3.12 -3.05
CA LEU A 124 29.83 2.96 -4.22
C LEU A 124 30.32 1.82 -5.11
N GLU A 125 31.62 1.76 -5.40
CA GLU A 125 32.23 0.67 -6.17
C GLU A 125 32.02 -0.68 -5.49
N ASN A 126 32.21 -0.77 -4.17
CA ASN A 126 31.95 -1.97 -3.40
C ASN A 126 30.46 -2.40 -3.49
N SER A 127 29.54 -1.43 -3.42
CA SER A 127 28.09 -1.68 -3.52
C SER A 127 27.69 -2.15 -4.92
N LEU A 128 28.23 -1.52 -5.97
CA LEU A 128 28.00 -1.90 -7.36
C LEU A 128 28.62 -3.28 -7.67
N ALA A 129 29.83 -3.56 -7.19
CA ALA A 129 30.47 -4.86 -7.35
C ALA A 129 29.69 -5.98 -6.65
N ALA A 130 29.18 -5.74 -5.43
CA ALA A 130 28.32 -6.69 -4.72
C ALA A 130 27.00 -6.93 -5.49
N PHE A 131 26.41 -5.89 -6.08
CA PHE A 131 25.22 -6.03 -6.91
C PHE A 131 25.51 -6.80 -8.21
N ALA A 132 26.59 -6.47 -8.91
CA ALA A 132 26.99 -7.14 -10.15
C ALA A 132 27.28 -8.63 -9.90
N ALA A 133 27.89 -8.97 -8.77
CA ALA A 133 28.08 -10.37 -8.36
C ALA A 133 26.74 -11.12 -8.23
N ARG A 134 25.72 -10.49 -7.64
CA ARG A 134 24.36 -11.07 -7.51
C ARG A 134 23.64 -11.22 -8.86
N LEU A 135 23.77 -10.23 -9.75
CA LEU A 135 23.20 -10.31 -11.10
C LEU A 135 23.86 -11.43 -11.91
N ASN A 136 25.18 -11.59 -11.79
CA ASN A 136 25.94 -12.65 -12.47
C ASN A 136 25.60 -14.05 -11.97
N ASP A 137 25.25 -14.21 -10.68
CA ASP A 137 24.77 -15.47 -10.11
C ASP A 137 23.31 -15.78 -10.50
N GLN A 138 22.70 -14.96 -11.36
CA GLN A 138 21.30 -15.04 -11.80
C GLN A 138 20.25 -14.98 -10.66
N SER A 139 20.67 -14.59 -9.46
CA SER A 139 19.74 -14.29 -8.35
C SER A 139 18.85 -13.09 -8.64
N ILE A 140 19.21 -12.27 -9.64
CA ILE A 140 18.48 -11.08 -10.09
C ILE A 140 18.35 -11.15 -11.62
N GLN A 141 17.14 -10.93 -12.15
CA GLN A 141 16.93 -10.83 -13.59
C GLN A 141 17.18 -9.40 -14.06
N GLU A 142 17.75 -9.21 -15.26
CA GLU A 142 17.92 -7.88 -15.87
C GLU A 142 16.59 -7.11 -15.95
N ASP A 143 15.50 -7.86 -16.12
CA ASP A 143 14.12 -7.39 -16.17
C ASP A 143 13.61 -6.76 -14.85
N ASP A 144 14.30 -7.01 -13.74
CA ASP A 144 13.95 -6.49 -12.41
C ASP A 144 14.75 -5.23 -12.04
N VAL A 145 15.57 -4.69 -12.95
CA VAL A 145 16.37 -3.47 -12.70
C VAL A 145 15.61 -2.23 -13.16
N PHE A 146 15.37 -1.30 -12.23
CA PHE A 146 14.59 -0.09 -12.46
C PHE A 146 15.38 1.16 -12.08
N ILE A 147 15.18 2.22 -12.85
CA ILE A 147 15.76 3.54 -12.64
C ILE A 147 14.68 4.50 -12.16
N LEU A 148 14.99 5.22 -11.10
CA LEU A 148 14.20 6.32 -10.59
C LEU A 148 14.43 7.57 -11.48
N PRO A 149 13.37 8.20 -12.02
CA PRO A 149 13.53 9.38 -12.87
C PRO A 149 14.17 10.54 -12.09
N GLN A 150 15.08 11.30 -12.71
CA GLN A 150 15.84 12.38 -12.05
C GLN A 150 15.02 13.60 -11.62
N GLU A 151 13.82 13.80 -12.16
CA GLU A 151 13.02 14.99 -11.85
C GLU A 151 12.70 15.10 -10.35
N THR A 152 12.27 16.26 -9.86
CA THR A 152 11.87 16.48 -8.44
C THR A 152 10.83 15.48 -7.90
N GLN A 153 10.22 14.69 -8.78
CA GLN A 153 9.34 13.54 -8.51
C GLN A 153 10.09 12.24 -8.13
N ALA A 154 11.42 12.22 -8.16
CA ALA A 154 12.27 11.08 -7.83
C ALA A 154 12.11 10.63 -6.37
N ARG A 155 11.79 11.56 -5.48
CA ARG A 155 11.73 11.23 -4.05
C ARG A 155 10.55 10.33 -3.76
N PHE A 156 10.78 9.30 -2.95
CA PHE A 156 9.69 8.56 -2.34
C PHE A 156 8.77 9.55 -1.62
N ARG A 157 7.51 9.54 -2.04
CA ARG A 157 6.47 10.36 -1.45
C ARG A 157 5.89 9.59 -0.28
N ALA A 158 5.92 10.22 0.90
CA ALA A 158 5.23 9.69 2.06
C ALA A 158 3.71 9.72 1.84
N MET A 159 3.02 8.70 2.35
CA MET A 159 1.56 8.66 2.44
C MET A 159 1.08 9.82 3.32
N PRO A 160 0.06 10.57 2.90
CA PRO A 160 -0.38 11.74 3.64
C PRO A 160 -1.13 11.35 4.93
N ASN A 161 -1.20 12.26 5.89
CA ASN A 161 -2.10 12.18 7.05
C ASN A 161 -1.94 10.92 7.95
N ASN A 162 -0.72 10.42 8.14
CA ASN A 162 -0.44 9.19 8.90
C ASN A 162 -1.26 7.99 8.41
N THR A 163 -1.45 7.90 7.10
CA THR A 163 -2.05 6.74 6.45
C THR A 163 -0.98 5.83 5.90
N ALA A 164 -1.36 4.60 5.60
CA ALA A 164 -0.50 3.62 4.98
C ALA A 164 -1.32 2.61 4.19
N VAL A 165 -0.66 1.84 3.32
CA VAL A 165 -1.25 0.58 2.86
C VAL A 165 -1.15 -0.40 4.02
N ILE A 166 -2.31 -0.72 4.59
CA ILE A 166 -2.45 -1.64 5.73
C ILE A 166 -2.68 -3.08 5.29
N GLY A 167 -2.92 -3.30 3.99
CA GLY A 167 -2.85 -4.62 3.42
C GLY A 167 -3.18 -4.72 1.95
N HIS A 168 -2.97 -5.92 1.42
CA HIS A 168 -3.41 -6.32 0.10
C HIS A 168 -4.31 -7.52 0.28
N LEU A 169 -5.57 -7.36 -0.10
CA LEU A 169 -6.58 -8.39 0.01
C LEU A 169 -6.83 -8.99 -1.37
N THR A 170 -6.96 -10.31 -1.39
CA THR A 170 -7.49 -11.06 -2.52
C THR A 170 -9.02 -11.05 -2.44
N ALA A 171 -9.69 -11.28 -3.58
CA ALA A 171 -11.16 -11.35 -3.61
C ALA A 171 -11.74 -12.41 -2.64
N GLN A 172 -11.00 -13.47 -2.35
CA GLN A 172 -11.42 -14.53 -1.42
C GLN A 172 -11.29 -14.10 0.04
N GLU A 173 -10.22 -13.39 0.40
CA GLU A 173 -10.07 -12.79 1.73
C GLU A 173 -11.14 -11.73 1.96
N GLU A 174 -11.48 -10.96 0.91
CA GLU A 174 -12.56 -9.98 0.94
C GLU A 174 -13.94 -10.61 1.20
N GLN A 175 -14.26 -11.76 0.57
CA GLN A 175 -15.49 -12.50 0.86
C GLN A 175 -15.53 -13.03 2.29
N THR A 176 -14.39 -13.48 2.82
CA THR A 176 -14.28 -13.97 4.19
C THR A 176 -14.47 -12.83 5.20
N LEU A 177 -13.85 -11.67 4.95
CA LEU A 177 -14.01 -10.45 5.75
C LEU A 177 -15.45 -9.89 5.70
N ALA A 178 -16.11 -9.95 4.54
CA ALA A 178 -17.49 -9.52 4.40
C ALA A 178 -18.46 -10.43 5.16
N ALA A 179 -18.16 -11.73 5.26
CA ALA A 179 -18.99 -12.70 5.97
C ALA A 179 -18.89 -12.60 7.49
N THR A 180 -17.74 -12.19 8.03
CA THR A 180 -17.56 -12.05 9.50
C THR A 180 -18.09 -10.73 10.04
N GLY A 181 -18.31 -9.72 9.19
CA GLY A 181 -18.77 -8.39 9.63
C GLY A 181 -17.75 -7.61 10.46
N PHE A 182 -16.54 -8.16 10.64
CA PHE A 182 -15.43 -7.57 11.38
C PHE A 182 -14.24 -7.38 10.44
N VAL A 183 -13.81 -6.13 10.27
CA VAL A 183 -12.59 -5.77 9.54
C VAL A 183 -11.47 -5.58 10.56
N ASP A 184 -11.14 -6.63 11.30
CA ASP A 184 -9.77 -6.71 11.83
C ASP A 184 -8.94 -7.24 10.66
N VAL A 185 -8.34 -6.33 9.89
CA VAL A 185 -7.21 -6.73 9.05
C VAL A 185 -6.10 -6.99 10.06
N PRO A 186 -5.71 -8.26 10.31
CA PRO A 186 -4.69 -8.54 11.30
C PRO A 186 -3.43 -7.74 10.95
N PRO A 187 -2.69 -7.25 11.95
CA PRO A 187 -1.42 -6.56 11.72
C PRO A 187 -0.56 -7.43 10.81
N GLN A 188 -0.11 -6.85 9.69
CA GLN A 188 0.63 -7.60 8.69
C GLN A 188 1.95 -8.08 9.31
N SER A 189 2.07 -9.38 9.49
CA SER A 189 3.28 -9.98 10.04
C SER A 189 4.44 -9.84 9.05
N LEU A 190 5.69 -9.88 9.54
CA LEU A 190 6.85 -9.93 8.66
C LEU A 190 6.69 -11.07 7.64
N ALA A 191 6.15 -12.22 8.06
CA ALA A 191 5.92 -13.39 7.22
C ALA A 191 5.06 -13.11 5.98
N GLU A 192 4.15 -12.14 6.04
CA GLU A 192 3.30 -11.74 4.90
C GLU A 192 4.03 -10.92 3.84
N PHE A 193 5.07 -10.18 4.24
CA PHE A 193 5.91 -9.41 3.33
C PHE A 193 7.17 -10.18 2.95
N VAL A 194 7.72 -10.90 3.90
CA VAL A 194 8.97 -11.64 3.86
C VAL A 194 8.67 -13.05 4.30
N ASP A 195 8.50 -13.95 3.36
CA ASP A 195 8.26 -15.37 3.65
C ASP A 195 9.36 -15.85 4.62
N GLY A 196 8.97 -16.23 5.84
CA GLY A 196 9.82 -16.41 7.03
C GLY A 196 10.82 -17.57 6.95
N THR A 197 11.20 -17.96 5.74
CA THR A 197 12.27 -18.91 5.47
C THR A 197 13.59 -18.15 5.43
N ASN A 198 14.65 -18.76 5.97
CA ASN A 198 16.03 -18.27 5.90
C ASN A 198 16.59 -18.23 4.46
N ASP A 199 15.73 -18.15 3.45
CA ASP A 199 16.07 -18.02 2.05
C ASP A 199 16.38 -16.54 1.77
N PRO A 200 17.64 -16.14 1.56
CA PRO A 200 17.98 -14.77 1.21
C PRO A 200 17.41 -14.32 -0.15
N GLU A 201 16.97 -15.25 -1.00
CA GLU A 201 16.36 -15.00 -2.32
C GLU A 201 14.82 -15.14 -2.30
N GLY A 202 14.28 -15.90 -1.35
CA GLY A 202 12.84 -16.13 -1.16
C GLY A 202 12.09 -15.05 -0.35
N ARG A 203 12.78 -13.96 0.02
CA ARG A 203 12.34 -12.92 0.98
C ARG A 203 11.09 -12.11 0.60
N TYR A 204 10.35 -12.51 -0.44
CA TYR A 204 9.19 -11.78 -0.93
C TYR A 204 8.11 -12.64 -1.57
N ARG A 205 8.09 -13.97 -1.35
CA ARG A 205 7.03 -14.82 -1.94
C ARG A 205 5.61 -14.37 -1.57
N GLY A 206 5.43 -13.80 -0.37
CA GLY A 206 4.18 -13.17 0.05
C GLY A 206 3.73 -12.02 -0.86
N LEU A 207 4.68 -11.24 -1.43
CA LEU A 207 4.38 -10.18 -2.39
C LEU A 207 3.75 -10.69 -3.69
N HIS A 208 4.18 -11.86 -4.17
CA HIS A 208 3.68 -12.39 -5.44
C HIS A 208 2.19 -12.68 -5.36
N SER A 209 1.73 -13.20 -4.21
CA SER A 209 0.31 -13.45 -3.94
C SER A 209 -0.55 -12.18 -3.96
N ARG A 210 0.10 -11.01 -3.81
CA ARG A 210 -0.47 -9.66 -3.80
C ARG A 210 -0.26 -8.92 -5.12
N GLY A 211 0.28 -9.58 -6.15
CA GLY A 211 0.51 -8.97 -7.45
C GLY A 211 1.73 -8.04 -7.52
N MET A 212 2.59 -8.06 -6.50
CA MET A 212 3.81 -7.27 -6.44
C MET A 212 5.01 -8.10 -6.91
N ARG A 213 5.98 -7.43 -7.53
CA ARG A 213 7.31 -7.94 -7.88
C ARG A 213 8.35 -7.34 -6.95
N THR A 214 9.43 -8.06 -6.70
CA THR A 214 10.66 -7.46 -6.16
C THR A 214 11.43 -6.84 -7.31
N ILE A 215 11.81 -5.57 -7.16
CA ILE A 215 12.64 -4.86 -8.14
C ILE A 215 13.86 -4.25 -7.46
N TYR A 216 14.88 -3.96 -8.25
CA TYR A 216 16.13 -3.35 -7.80
C TYR A 216 16.25 -1.94 -8.35
N MET A 217 16.40 -0.97 -7.45
CA MET A 217 16.33 0.44 -7.83
C MET A 217 17.70 1.13 -7.85
N PHE A 218 17.88 1.94 -8.89
CA PHE A 218 19.02 2.84 -9.05
C PHE A 218 18.53 4.25 -9.36
N ARG A 219 19.34 5.26 -9.04
CA ARG A 219 19.14 6.66 -9.46
C ARG A 219 20.31 7.09 -10.30
N GLU A 220 20.07 8.00 -11.23
CA GLU A 220 21.13 8.65 -11.98
C GLU A 220 21.64 9.88 -11.20
N ARG A 221 22.95 9.96 -10.99
CA ARG A 221 23.63 11.04 -10.27
C ARG A 221 23.76 12.27 -11.17
N ASP A 222 23.18 13.38 -10.73
CA ASP A 222 22.99 14.62 -11.52
C ASP A 222 24.24 15.15 -12.25
N ALA A 223 25.44 14.99 -11.69
CA ALA A 223 26.64 15.62 -12.24
C ALA A 223 27.29 14.83 -13.39
N ASP A 224 27.22 13.50 -13.34
CA ASP A 224 28.14 12.64 -14.10
C ASP A 224 27.41 11.49 -14.83
N GLY A 225 26.09 11.37 -14.67
CA GLY A 225 25.28 10.30 -15.28
C GLY A 225 25.52 8.91 -14.65
N PHE A 226 26.24 8.84 -13.54
CA PHE A 226 26.52 7.58 -12.83
C PHE A 226 25.25 7.04 -12.19
N LEU A 227 25.03 5.74 -12.32
CA LEU A 227 23.94 5.06 -11.63
C LEU A 227 24.38 4.67 -10.22
N GLU A 228 23.69 5.23 -9.22
CA GLU A 228 23.88 4.89 -7.82
C GLU A 228 22.73 3.97 -7.37
N PRO A 229 23.03 2.88 -6.64
CA PRO A 229 21.98 2.10 -6.00
C PRO A 229 21.20 2.98 -5.04
N ILE A 230 19.88 2.91 -5.10
CA ILE A 230 19.05 3.54 -4.08
C ILE A 230 19.00 2.57 -2.91
N ALA A 231 19.76 2.89 -1.87
CA ALA A 231 19.64 2.20 -0.60
C ALA A 231 18.17 2.25 -0.19
N ALA A 232 17.59 1.08 0.02
CA ALA A 232 16.26 1.01 0.58
C ALA A 232 16.35 1.61 1.98
N GLU A 233 15.66 2.73 2.22
CA GLU A 233 15.48 3.30 3.57
C GLU A 233 14.53 2.42 4.42
N ILE A 234 14.44 1.15 4.05
CA ILE A 234 13.67 0.10 4.68
C ILE A 234 14.40 -0.25 5.98
N THR A 235 13.98 0.39 7.07
CA THR A 235 14.31 -0.05 8.42
C THR A 235 13.41 -1.24 8.76
N ILE A 236 13.68 -2.43 8.19
CA ILE A 236 12.90 -3.65 8.49
C ILE A 236 13.20 -4.17 9.89
N ASP A 237 14.42 -3.88 10.39
CA ASP A 237 14.93 -4.16 11.73
C ASP A 237 16.34 -3.55 11.78
N PRO A 238 16.72 -2.71 12.76
CA PRO A 238 18.10 -2.22 12.90
C PRO A 238 19.15 -3.33 13.06
N ALA A 239 18.74 -4.55 13.41
CA ALA A 239 19.59 -5.73 13.48
C ALA A 239 19.63 -6.55 12.17
N ALA A 240 18.68 -6.35 11.24
CA ALA A 240 18.73 -6.98 9.93
C ALA A 240 19.67 -6.19 9.02
N ALA A 241 20.52 -6.90 8.26
CA ALA A 241 21.28 -6.26 7.20
C ALA A 241 20.30 -5.52 6.27
N PRO A 242 20.56 -4.23 5.95
CA PRO A 242 19.66 -3.45 5.11
C PRO A 242 19.39 -4.23 3.83
N LEU A 243 18.12 -4.33 3.45
CA LEU A 243 17.77 -4.94 2.18
C LEU A 243 18.44 -4.10 1.10
N SER A 244 19.51 -4.64 0.51
CA SER A 244 20.31 -3.93 -0.47
C SER A 244 19.45 -3.72 -1.72
N ASN A 245 18.84 -2.53 -1.81
CA ASN A 245 18.20 -1.94 -2.99
C ASN A 245 16.98 -2.69 -3.56
N ALA A 246 16.42 -3.66 -2.82
CA ALA A 246 15.27 -4.44 -3.24
C ALA A 246 13.98 -3.79 -2.71
N PHE A 247 12.99 -3.61 -3.58
CA PHE A 247 11.72 -2.98 -3.24
C PHE A 247 10.51 -3.76 -3.76
N PRO A 248 9.41 -3.83 -2.99
CA PRO A 248 8.11 -4.26 -3.51
C PRO A 248 7.58 -3.26 -4.52
N ALA A 249 7.09 -3.73 -5.66
CA ALA A 249 6.49 -2.87 -6.66
C ALA A 249 5.36 -3.52 -7.46
N HIS A 250 4.39 -2.70 -7.88
CA HIS A 250 3.45 -3.05 -8.93
C HIS A 250 4.03 -2.61 -10.28
N VAL A 251 4.34 -3.57 -11.17
CA VAL A 251 4.99 -3.30 -12.45
C VAL A 251 3.97 -3.37 -13.58
N PHE A 252 3.78 -2.27 -14.31
CA PHE A 252 2.93 -2.21 -15.49
C PHE A 252 3.74 -2.45 -16.76
N LEU A 253 3.29 -3.37 -17.59
CA LEU A 253 3.87 -3.68 -18.90
C LEU A 253 3.48 -2.62 -19.94
N PRO A 254 4.17 -2.54 -21.09
CA PRO A 254 3.80 -1.71 -22.23
C PRO A 254 2.39 -1.94 -22.77
N THR A 255 1.84 -3.14 -22.55
CA THR A 255 0.45 -3.50 -22.88
C THR A 255 -0.57 -2.85 -21.94
N GLY A 256 -0.11 -2.30 -20.81
CA GLY A 256 -0.94 -1.77 -19.74
C GLY A 256 -1.34 -2.81 -18.70
N GLU A 257 -0.95 -4.07 -18.87
CA GLU A 257 -1.19 -5.17 -17.94
C GLU A 257 -0.28 -5.06 -16.71
N LEU A 258 -0.72 -5.64 -15.59
CA LEU A 258 0.13 -5.78 -14.40
C LEU A 258 0.98 -7.05 -14.50
N SER A 259 2.29 -6.88 -14.48
CA SER A 259 3.26 -7.97 -14.42
C SER A 259 3.30 -8.54 -13.01
N VAL A 260 3.10 -9.86 -12.89
CA VAL A 260 3.20 -10.58 -11.62
C VAL A 260 4.20 -11.74 -11.78
N PRO A 261 5.05 -12.04 -10.77
CA PRO A 261 6.07 -13.07 -10.92
C PRO A 261 5.45 -14.47 -10.98
N GLY A 262 5.88 -15.25 -11.97
CA GLY A 262 5.62 -16.69 -12.10
C GLY A 262 4.18 -17.11 -12.46
N ASP A 263 4.00 -18.42 -12.60
CA ASP A 263 2.69 -19.10 -12.69
C ASP A 263 1.99 -19.22 -11.31
N SER A 264 2.60 -18.66 -10.26
CA SER A 264 2.22 -18.86 -8.85
C SER A 264 1.00 -18.08 -8.38
N LEU A 265 0.49 -17.15 -9.18
CA LEU A 265 -0.87 -16.68 -8.93
C LEU A 265 -1.82 -17.75 -9.43
N GLU A 266 -2.61 -18.30 -8.51
CA GLU A 266 -3.76 -19.07 -8.92
C GLU A 266 -4.54 -18.28 -9.99
N PRO A 267 -4.91 -18.91 -11.12
CA PRO A 267 -5.40 -18.22 -12.32
C PRO A 267 -6.64 -17.32 -12.10
N TRP A 268 -7.27 -17.40 -10.93
CA TRP A 268 -8.43 -16.61 -10.54
C TRP A 268 -8.12 -15.27 -9.86
N LYS A 269 -6.85 -14.95 -9.53
CA LYS A 269 -6.50 -13.64 -8.94
C LYS A 269 -6.35 -12.56 -10.02
N GLU A 270 -7.42 -12.34 -10.78
CA GLU A 270 -7.49 -11.27 -11.79
C GLU A 270 -7.61 -9.88 -11.15
N ARG A 271 -8.11 -9.80 -9.92
CA ARG A 271 -8.30 -8.55 -9.17
C ARG A 271 -7.49 -8.55 -7.88
N ILE A 272 -6.68 -7.52 -7.69
CA ILE A 272 -5.88 -7.25 -6.49
C ILE A 272 -6.50 -6.04 -5.78
N THR A 273 -6.75 -6.13 -4.48
CA THR A 273 -7.29 -5.02 -3.69
C THR A 273 -6.21 -4.48 -2.76
N ILE A 274 -5.85 -3.22 -2.90
CA ILE A 274 -4.92 -2.50 -2.04
C ILE A 274 -5.75 -1.72 -1.00
N ALA A 275 -5.58 -2.03 0.27
CA ALA A 275 -6.30 -1.38 1.37
C ALA A 275 -5.45 -0.26 1.98
N VAL A 276 -5.94 0.98 1.87
CA VAL A 276 -5.30 2.17 2.43
C VAL A 276 -6.09 2.61 3.66
N GLY A 277 -5.43 2.66 4.81
CA GLY A 277 -6.04 2.97 6.10
C GLY A 277 -5.15 3.85 6.96
N ALA A 278 -5.58 4.12 8.19
CA ALA A 278 -4.74 4.77 9.19
C ALA A 278 -3.53 3.87 9.54
N SER A 279 -2.36 4.49 9.69
CA SER A 279 -1.14 3.81 10.11
C SER A 279 -1.29 3.22 11.53
N PRO A 280 -0.60 2.12 11.89
CA PRO A 280 -0.62 1.53 13.24
C PRO A 280 -0.22 2.50 14.36
N ASP A 281 0.64 3.48 14.05
CA ASP A 281 1.07 4.54 14.98
C ASP A 281 0.17 5.78 14.94
N ALA A 282 -0.88 5.80 14.10
CA ALA A 282 -1.86 6.89 14.07
C ALA A 282 -2.68 6.94 15.38
N PRO A 283 -3.24 8.10 15.74
CA PRO A 283 -4.13 8.24 16.89
C PRO A 283 -5.29 7.22 16.84
N LEU A 284 -5.73 6.74 18.01
CA LEU A 284 -6.79 5.71 18.07
C LEU A 284 -8.10 6.20 17.44
N GLU A 285 -8.40 7.49 17.57
CA GLU A 285 -9.55 8.12 16.94
C GLU A 285 -9.48 8.11 15.41
N ASP A 286 -8.30 7.96 14.81
CA ASP A 286 -8.10 7.83 13.35
C ASP A 286 -8.22 6.37 12.89
N ARG A 287 -8.00 5.40 13.79
CA ARG A 287 -8.00 3.97 13.50
C ARG A 287 -9.32 3.28 13.80
N PHE A 288 -10.11 3.82 14.73
CA PHE A 288 -11.31 3.18 15.24
C PHE A 288 -12.53 4.11 15.13
N THR A 289 -13.65 3.56 14.64
CA THR A 289 -14.97 4.21 14.71
C THR A 289 -15.56 4.13 16.12
N VAL A 290 -15.23 3.06 16.86
CA VAL A 290 -15.49 2.91 18.29
C VAL A 290 -14.16 2.57 18.95
N ALA A 291 -13.59 3.53 19.67
CA ALA A 291 -12.28 3.36 20.28
C ALA A 291 -12.31 2.33 21.43
N PRO A 292 -11.18 1.68 21.77
CA PRO A 292 -11.11 0.65 22.81
C PRO A 292 -11.56 1.13 24.20
N ASN A 293 -11.46 2.42 24.48
CA ASN A 293 -11.92 3.05 25.72
C ASN A 293 -13.41 3.43 25.70
N GLU A 294 -14.08 3.38 24.53
CA GLU A 294 -15.50 3.72 24.35
C GLU A 294 -16.43 2.49 24.39
N GLY A 295 -15.90 1.26 24.33
CA GLY A 295 -16.72 0.04 24.40
C GLY A 295 -15.93 -1.28 24.50
N PRO A 296 -16.61 -2.40 24.79
CA PRO A 296 -15.97 -3.72 24.97
C PRO A 296 -15.47 -4.36 23.65
N GLN A 297 -15.89 -3.83 22.50
CA GLN A 297 -15.48 -4.29 21.18
C GLN A 297 -15.08 -3.08 20.34
N PRO A 298 -13.79 -2.80 20.17
CA PRO A 298 -13.35 -1.73 19.29
C PRO A 298 -13.71 -2.06 17.85
N VAL A 299 -14.09 -1.04 17.07
CA VAL A 299 -14.48 -1.20 15.67
C VAL A 299 -13.51 -0.39 14.82
N MET A 300 -12.71 -1.06 13.99
CA MET A 300 -11.77 -0.38 13.09
C MET A 300 -12.48 0.49 12.05
N ALA A 301 -11.83 1.58 11.66
CA ALA A 301 -12.23 2.37 10.52
C ALA A 301 -12.06 1.55 9.24
N ALA A 302 -13.07 1.54 8.38
CA ALA A 302 -12.98 0.86 7.09
C ALA A 302 -11.88 1.51 6.23
N PRO A 303 -10.93 0.72 5.69
CA PRO A 303 -9.93 1.25 4.78
C PRO A 303 -10.55 1.62 3.44
N ALA A 304 -9.98 2.64 2.80
CA ALA A 304 -10.24 2.92 1.39
C ALA A 304 -9.60 1.82 0.53
N ARG A 305 -10.31 1.39 -0.53
CA ARG A 305 -9.86 0.27 -1.37
C ARG A 305 -9.46 0.77 -2.75
N ILE A 306 -8.35 0.26 -3.28
CA ILE A 306 -7.95 0.44 -4.67
C ILE A 306 -7.91 -0.94 -5.31
N GLU A 307 -8.70 -1.16 -6.36
CA GLU A 307 -8.68 -2.39 -7.13
C GLU A 307 -7.77 -2.24 -8.35
N VAL A 308 -6.87 -3.21 -8.56
CA VAL A 308 -6.02 -3.32 -9.74
C VAL A 308 -6.32 -4.64 -10.45
N TYR A 309 -6.74 -4.56 -11.71
CA TYR A 309 -7.05 -5.73 -12.54
C TYR A 309 -5.81 -6.15 -13.31
N ARG A 310 -5.34 -7.38 -13.13
CA ARG A 310 -4.08 -7.89 -13.69
C ARG A 310 -4.05 -7.83 -15.21
N SER A 311 -5.04 -8.43 -15.86
CA SER A 311 -5.13 -8.64 -17.31
C SER A 311 -5.31 -7.34 -18.11
N THR A 312 -5.75 -6.25 -17.48
CA THR A 312 -6.00 -4.98 -18.18
C THR A 312 -5.21 -3.81 -17.60
N GLY A 313 -4.59 -4.02 -16.43
CA GLY A 313 -4.10 -3.01 -15.50
C GLY A 313 -5.15 -1.96 -15.12
N ARG A 314 -6.45 -2.24 -15.28
CA ARG A 314 -7.48 -1.26 -14.92
C ARG A 314 -7.35 -0.99 -13.42
N ILE A 315 -7.39 0.29 -13.04
CA ILE A 315 -7.33 0.68 -11.64
C ILE A 315 -8.64 1.38 -11.30
N GLN A 316 -9.24 1.05 -10.16
CA GLN A 316 -10.48 1.64 -9.66
C GLN A 316 -10.37 1.90 -8.16
N ILE A 317 -11.12 2.88 -7.66
CA ILE A 317 -11.35 3.01 -6.22
C ILE A 317 -12.56 2.15 -5.90
N GLY A 318 -12.38 1.19 -4.99
CA GLY A 318 -13.46 0.34 -4.50
C GLY A 318 -14.45 1.17 -3.68
N SER A 319 -15.74 0.88 -3.87
CA SER A 319 -16.85 1.49 -3.13
C SER A 319 -17.10 0.82 -1.79
#